data_AF-A0A2E7PNS6-F1
#
_entry.id   AF-A0A2E7PNS6-F1
#
_cell.length_a   1.000
_cell.length_b   1.000
_cell.length_c   1.000
_cell.angle_alpha   90.00
_cell.angle_beta   90.00
_cell.angle_gamma   90.00
#
_symmetry.space_group_name_H-M   'P 1'
#
loop_
_entity.id
_entity.type
_entity.pdbx_description
1 polymer ?
#
loop_
_entity_poly.entity_id
_entity_poly.type
_entity_poly.pdbx_seq_one_letter_code
_entity_poly.pdbx_strand_id
1 'polypeptide(L)'
;MRMGHLPLTIFATIAISALFALAFDLGSAPAVAGTSLLVLLILFAGITPRMSGTPVTAGTRFTVARVALTCLLGGLAVIPAASPPEPLLWSIALMGLAAAGLWAVDGWLARITYSASGFSERLGALAGALLAVALALLVWRLGLCGIWVMAAGAFAFADAAVQAGRRIQRSDAWQVGADFLIRAALAVAIIPATPPLAVTGLTVLATASAIGLMGHTLRHGADLDAV
;
A
#
# COMPACT_ATOMS: atom_id res chain seq x y z
N MET A 1 -17.28 18.54 13.23
CA MET A 1 -16.51 17.32 12.93
C MET A 1 -17.39 16.38 12.10
N ARG A 2 -17.16 16.24 10.79
CA ARG A 2 -17.88 15.26 9.97
C ARG A 2 -16.98 14.02 9.79
N MET A 3 -17.09 13.05 10.70
CA MET A 3 -16.49 11.71 10.59
C MET A 3 -17.18 10.85 9.50
N GLY A 4 -17.74 11.46 8.46
CA GLY A 4 -18.68 10.79 7.56
C GLY A 4 -18.11 9.65 6.71
N HIS A 5 -16.79 9.58 6.53
CA HIS A 5 -16.16 8.59 5.64
C HIS A 5 -15.54 7.39 6.36
N LEU A 6 -15.39 7.43 7.69
CA LEU A 6 -14.85 6.31 8.46
C LEU A 6 -15.83 5.11 8.52
N PRO A 7 -17.15 5.32 8.70
CA PRO A 7 -18.12 4.23 8.56
C PRO A 7 -18.09 3.63 7.15
N LEU A 8 -17.91 4.47 6.13
CA LEU A 8 -17.82 4.05 4.74
C LEU A 8 -16.56 3.21 4.47
N THR A 9 -15.40 3.57 5.04
CA THR A 9 -14.16 2.79 4.87
C THR A 9 -14.27 1.41 5.50
N ILE A 10 -14.79 1.35 6.72
CA ILE A 10 -15.01 0.09 7.44
C ILE A 10 -16.00 -0.76 6.65
N PHE A 11 -17.14 -0.20 6.26
CA PHE A 11 -18.16 -0.91 5.50
C PHE A 11 -17.61 -1.42 4.17
N ALA A 12 -16.95 -0.57 3.37
CA ALA A 12 -16.38 -0.97 2.09
C ALA A 12 -15.33 -2.07 2.25
N THR A 13 -14.46 -1.98 3.26
CA THR A 13 -13.43 -3.00 3.49
C THR A 13 -14.05 -4.33 3.90
N ILE A 14 -15.02 -4.32 4.81
CA ILE A 14 -15.75 -5.54 5.21
C ILE A 14 -16.50 -6.13 4.02
N ALA A 15 -17.24 -5.31 3.26
CA ALA A 15 -18.03 -5.76 2.13
C ALA A 15 -17.16 -6.36 1.03
N ILE A 16 -16.09 -5.67 0.61
CA ILE A 16 -15.18 -6.17 -0.43
C ILE A 16 -14.48 -7.44 0.07
N SER A 17 -14.00 -7.47 1.32
CA SER A 17 -13.31 -8.66 1.86
C SER A 17 -14.23 -9.86 2.01
N ALA A 18 -15.48 -9.66 2.44
CA ALA A 18 -16.48 -10.72 2.55
C ALA A 18 -16.91 -11.25 1.17
N LEU A 19 -17.16 -10.36 0.21
CA LEU A 19 -17.48 -10.75 -1.16
C LEU A 19 -16.33 -11.55 -1.79
N PHE A 20 -15.09 -11.11 -1.58
CA PHE A 20 -13.92 -11.79 -2.10
C PHE A 20 -13.70 -13.16 -1.44
N ALA A 21 -13.84 -13.23 -0.12
CA ALA A 21 -13.76 -14.49 0.62
C ALA A 21 -14.83 -15.49 0.16
N LEU A 22 -16.04 -15.02 -0.10
CA LEU A 22 -17.17 -15.84 -0.56
C LEU A 22 -17.00 -16.28 -2.02
N ALA A 23 -16.48 -15.40 -2.88
CA ALA A 23 -16.26 -15.71 -4.30
C ALA A 23 -15.19 -16.80 -4.54
N PHE A 24 -14.21 -16.92 -3.65
CA PHE A 24 -13.08 -17.84 -3.78
C PHE A 24 -13.03 -18.93 -2.70
N ASP A 25 -14.08 -19.07 -1.89
CA ASP A 25 -14.21 -20.05 -0.80
C ASP A 25 -13.01 -20.06 0.17
N LEU A 26 -12.52 -18.85 0.52
CA LEU A 26 -11.32 -18.66 1.34
C LEU A 26 -11.58 -18.77 2.85
N GLY A 27 -12.83 -18.98 3.25
CA GLY A 27 -13.28 -18.87 4.63
C GLY A 27 -13.23 -17.42 5.17
N SER A 28 -13.48 -17.25 6.47
CA SER A 28 -13.52 -15.92 7.11
C SER A 28 -12.14 -15.36 7.48
N ALA A 29 -11.09 -16.19 7.49
CA ALA A 29 -9.80 -15.83 8.05
C ALA A 29 -9.12 -14.65 7.30
N PRO A 30 -9.05 -14.61 5.95
CA PRO A 30 -8.46 -13.46 5.25
C PRO A 30 -9.25 -12.17 5.45
N ALA A 31 -10.58 -12.26 5.57
CA ALA A 31 -11.43 -11.10 5.85
C ALA A 31 -11.19 -10.54 7.25
N VAL A 32 -11.05 -11.40 8.27
CA VAL A 32 -10.70 -11.00 9.64
C VAL A 32 -9.29 -10.40 9.70
N ALA A 33 -8.32 -10.98 8.99
CA ALA A 33 -6.98 -10.43 8.91
C ALA A 33 -6.98 -9.04 8.24
N GLY A 34 -7.72 -8.88 7.14
CA GLY A 34 -7.85 -7.60 6.45
C GLY A 34 -8.53 -6.52 7.29
N THR A 35 -9.61 -6.84 8.01
CA THR A 35 -10.26 -5.89 8.93
C THR A 35 -9.38 -5.54 10.11
N SER A 36 -8.61 -6.50 10.64
CA SER A 36 -7.64 -6.25 11.71
C SER A 36 -6.54 -5.28 11.26
N LEU A 37 -6.02 -5.47 10.04
CA LEU A 37 -5.06 -4.55 9.42
C LEU A 37 -5.64 -3.15 9.21
N LEU A 38 -6.92 -3.05 8.82
CA LEU A 38 -7.60 -1.76 8.70
C LEU A 38 -7.65 -1.02 10.04
N VAL A 39 -8.06 -1.70 11.11
CA VAL A 39 -8.12 -1.12 12.46
C VAL A 39 -6.73 -0.65 12.89
N LEU A 40 -5.71 -1.47 12.64
CA LEU A 40 -4.33 -1.15 12.96
C LEU A 40 -3.83 0.10 12.20
N LEU A 41 -4.11 0.19 10.89
CA LEU A 41 -3.77 1.37 10.08
C LEU A 41 -4.45 2.64 10.58
N ILE A 42 -5.74 2.57 10.92
CA ILE A 42 -6.50 3.70 11.46
C ILE A 42 -5.91 4.13 12.81
N LEU A 43 -5.57 3.16 13.66
CA LEU A 43 -4.98 3.41 14.97
C LEU A 43 -3.61 4.10 14.83
N PHE A 44 -2.72 3.56 13.98
CA PHE A 44 -1.41 4.18 13.73
C PHE A 44 -1.52 5.57 13.11
N ALA A 45 -2.43 5.76 12.15
CA ALA A 45 -2.68 7.09 11.57
C ALA A 45 -3.23 8.09 12.61
N GLY A 46 -3.95 7.59 13.63
CA GLY A 46 -4.59 8.40 14.68
C GLY A 46 -3.70 8.74 15.88
N ILE A 47 -2.74 7.90 16.25
CA ILE A 47 -1.88 8.08 17.44
C ILE A 47 -0.80 9.17 17.22
N THR A 48 -0.38 9.40 15.98
CA THR A 48 0.73 10.33 15.68
C THR A 48 0.34 11.79 15.98
N PRO A 49 1.16 12.56 16.72
CA PRO A 49 0.81 13.91 17.19
C PRO A 49 0.27 14.83 16.08
N ARG A 50 -0.79 15.58 16.43
CA ARG A 50 -1.47 16.54 15.55
C ARG A 50 -0.54 17.71 15.25
N MET A 51 -0.39 18.10 13.99
CA MET A 51 0.01 19.48 13.69
C MET A 51 -1.19 20.38 13.97
N SER A 52 -1.02 21.31 14.90
CA SER A 52 -2.00 22.33 15.24
C SER A 52 -2.29 23.22 14.02
N GLY A 53 -3.51 23.14 13.45
CA GLY A 53 -4.01 24.14 12.50
C GLY A 53 -4.78 23.63 11.28
N THR A 54 -4.62 22.36 10.88
CA THR A 54 -5.31 21.85 9.68
C THR A 54 -6.67 21.22 10.02
N PRO A 55 -7.77 21.58 9.34
CA PRO A 55 -9.07 20.95 9.56
C PRO A 55 -9.01 19.45 9.25
N VAL A 56 -9.64 18.66 10.11
CA VAL A 56 -9.75 17.20 9.95
C VAL A 56 -10.80 16.92 8.88
N THR A 57 -10.39 16.79 7.63
CA THR A 57 -11.21 16.23 6.55
C THR A 57 -10.83 14.77 6.36
N ALA A 58 -11.80 13.86 6.38
CA ALA A 58 -11.51 12.47 6.04
C ALA A 58 -11.17 12.41 4.55
N GLY A 59 -10.12 11.65 4.19
CA GLY A 59 -9.52 11.62 2.86
C GLY A 59 -10.50 11.35 1.71
N THR A 60 -10.02 11.51 0.48
CA THR A 60 -10.85 11.35 -0.72
C THR A 60 -11.44 9.93 -0.77
N ARG A 61 -12.54 9.76 -1.53
CA ARG A 61 -13.12 8.42 -1.78
C ARG A 61 -12.09 7.44 -2.37
N PHE A 62 -11.06 7.95 -3.04
CA PHE A 62 -9.95 7.15 -3.58
C PHE A 62 -9.02 6.66 -2.48
N THR A 63 -8.71 7.49 -1.47
CA THR A 63 -7.97 7.04 -0.28
C THR A 63 -8.69 5.87 0.39
N VAL A 64 -10.02 5.96 0.53
CA VAL A 64 -10.85 4.90 1.13
C VAL A 64 -10.76 3.60 0.33
N ALA A 65 -10.98 3.67 -0.99
CA ALA A 65 -10.90 2.51 -1.87
C ALA A 65 -9.51 1.87 -1.85
N ARG A 66 -8.44 2.68 -1.91
CA ARG A 66 -7.06 2.20 -1.83
C ARG A 66 -6.78 1.47 -0.52
N VAL A 67 -7.19 2.05 0.61
CA VAL A 67 -6.99 1.44 1.93
C VAL A 67 -7.74 0.11 2.02
N ALA A 68 -8.98 0.04 1.55
CA ALA A 68 -9.76 -1.18 1.54
C ALA A 68 -9.09 -2.30 0.71
N LEU A 69 -8.66 -1.98 -0.51
CA LEU A 69 -7.93 -2.93 -1.38
C LEU A 69 -6.61 -3.39 -0.75
N THR A 70 -5.87 -2.45 -0.15
CA THR A 70 -4.59 -2.76 0.53
C THR A 70 -4.81 -3.70 1.71
N CYS A 71 -5.83 -3.45 2.54
CA CYS A 71 -6.14 -4.29 3.69
C CYS A 71 -6.57 -5.70 3.27
N LEU A 72 -7.39 -5.80 2.22
CA LEU A 72 -7.76 -7.09 1.64
C LEU A 72 -6.52 -7.87 1.16
N LEU A 73 -5.67 -7.23 0.37
CA LEU A 73 -4.43 -7.85 -0.13
C LEU A 73 -3.49 -8.23 1.01
N GLY A 74 -3.38 -7.41 2.04
CA GLY A 74 -2.62 -7.72 3.24
C GLY A 74 -3.17 -8.93 3.99
N GLY A 75 -4.50 -9.04 4.11
CA GLY A 75 -5.15 -10.21 4.71
C GLY A 75 -4.85 -11.51 3.95
N LEU A 76 -4.92 -11.46 2.62
CA LEU A 76 -4.55 -12.58 1.73
C LEU A 76 -3.05 -12.91 1.81
N ALA A 77 -2.19 -11.90 2.01
CA ALA A 77 -0.75 -12.10 2.12
C ALA A 77 -0.38 -12.84 3.42
N VAL A 78 -1.06 -12.51 4.53
CA VAL A 78 -0.84 -13.15 5.84
C VAL A 78 -1.39 -14.57 5.85
N ILE A 79 -2.62 -14.75 5.36
CA ILE A 79 -3.33 -16.03 5.30
C ILE A 79 -3.56 -16.40 3.83
N PRO A 80 -2.55 -16.94 3.14
CA PRO A 80 -2.66 -17.31 1.73
C PRO A 80 -3.54 -18.54 1.55
N ALA A 81 -4.21 -18.61 0.40
CA ALA A 81 -4.85 -19.85 -0.04
C ALA A 81 -3.79 -20.92 -0.30
N ALA A 82 -4.02 -22.16 0.14
CA ALA A 82 -3.06 -23.26 -0.03
C ALA A 82 -2.77 -23.58 -1.51
N SER A 83 -3.82 -23.52 -2.34
CA SER A 83 -3.74 -23.74 -3.79
C SER A 83 -4.60 -22.68 -4.49
N PRO A 84 -4.08 -21.47 -4.70
CA PRO A 84 -4.86 -20.38 -5.27
C PRO A 84 -5.25 -20.68 -6.72
N PRO A 85 -6.55 -20.67 -7.08
CA PRO A 85 -6.95 -20.88 -8.46
C PRO A 85 -6.49 -19.71 -9.34
N GLU A 86 -6.28 -19.96 -10.64
CA GLU A 86 -5.76 -18.93 -11.56
C GLU A 86 -6.57 -17.61 -11.55
N PRO A 87 -7.92 -17.62 -11.52
CA PRO A 87 -8.72 -16.38 -11.42
C PRO A 87 -8.45 -15.57 -10.15
N LEU A 88 -8.07 -16.23 -9.05
CA LEU A 88 -7.70 -15.55 -7.80
C LEU A 88 -6.40 -14.78 -7.99
N LEU A 89 -5.40 -15.35 -8.67
CA LEU A 89 -4.12 -14.69 -8.94
C LEU A 89 -4.29 -13.45 -9.83
N TRP A 90 -5.11 -13.56 -10.89
CA TRP A 90 -5.50 -12.42 -11.72
C TRP A 90 -6.18 -11.32 -10.90
N SER A 91 -7.10 -11.70 -10.01
CA SER A 91 -7.81 -10.75 -9.16
C SER A 91 -6.86 -10.03 -8.21
N ILE A 92 -5.93 -10.75 -7.58
CA ILE A 92 -4.88 -10.18 -6.71
C ILE A 92 -4.02 -9.18 -7.48
N ALA A 93 -3.53 -9.55 -8.68
CA ALA A 93 -2.70 -8.69 -9.50
C ALA A 93 -3.45 -7.41 -9.93
N LEU A 94 -4.70 -7.54 -10.39
CA LEU A 94 -5.52 -6.40 -10.79
C LEU A 94 -5.85 -5.47 -9.62
N MET A 95 -6.15 -6.02 -8.45
CA MET A 95 -6.37 -5.23 -7.23
C MET A 95 -5.09 -4.51 -6.79
N GLY A 96 -3.93 -5.17 -6.89
CA GLY A 96 -2.63 -4.55 -6.59
C GLY A 96 -2.34 -3.36 -7.51
N LEU A 97 -2.56 -3.53 -8.82
CA LEU A 97 -2.42 -2.47 -9.81
C LEU A 97 -3.43 -1.34 -9.59
N ALA A 98 -4.68 -1.67 -9.31
CA ALA A 98 -5.70 -0.68 -9.00
C ALA A 98 -5.34 0.14 -7.76
N ALA A 99 -4.88 -0.51 -6.68
CA ALA A 99 -4.46 0.17 -5.46
C ALA A 99 -3.22 1.07 -5.68
N ALA A 100 -2.26 0.62 -6.50
CA ALA A 100 -1.10 1.43 -6.89
C ALA A 100 -1.50 2.64 -7.76
N GLY A 101 -2.40 2.44 -8.74
CA GLY A 101 -2.91 3.51 -9.59
C GLY A 101 -3.72 4.55 -8.81
N LEU A 102 -4.60 4.08 -7.91
CA LEU A 102 -5.35 4.95 -7.00
C LEU A 102 -4.42 5.82 -6.16
N TRP A 103 -3.25 5.32 -5.77
CA TRP A 103 -2.27 6.12 -5.01
C TRP A 103 -1.72 7.29 -5.82
N ALA A 104 -1.36 7.07 -7.09
CA ALA A 104 -0.88 8.14 -7.97
C ALA A 104 -1.97 9.19 -8.27
N VAL A 105 -3.21 8.74 -8.50
CA VAL A 105 -4.35 9.62 -8.76
C VAL A 105 -4.74 10.44 -7.53
N ASP A 106 -4.76 9.84 -6.34
CA ASP A 106 -5.09 10.52 -5.08
C ASP A 106 -4.13 11.70 -4.81
N GLY A 107 -2.83 11.49 -5.01
CA GLY A 107 -1.82 12.54 -4.86
C GLY A 107 -1.94 13.66 -5.90
N TRP A 108 -2.30 13.33 -7.15
CA TRP A 108 -2.59 14.34 -8.18
C TRP A 108 -3.85 15.15 -7.85
N LEU A 109 -4.93 14.48 -7.44
CA LEU A 109 -6.20 15.12 -7.12
C LEU A 109 -6.11 16.00 -5.87
N ALA A 110 -5.36 15.58 -4.86
CA ALA A 110 -5.11 16.36 -3.64
C ALA A 110 -4.41 17.70 -3.95
N ARG A 111 -3.50 17.72 -4.93
CA ARG A 111 -2.84 18.95 -5.39
C ARG A 111 -3.79 19.92 -6.10
N ILE A 112 -4.77 19.39 -6.84
CA ILE A 112 -5.76 20.22 -7.55
C ILE A 112 -6.83 20.75 -6.60
N THR A 113 -7.28 19.92 -5.67
CA THR A 113 -8.46 20.22 -4.83
C THR A 113 -8.12 20.87 -3.50
N TYR A 114 -6.83 21.05 -3.17
CA TYR A 114 -6.36 21.58 -1.89
C TYR A 114 -7.03 20.92 -0.66
N SER A 115 -7.47 19.67 -0.81
CA SER A 115 -8.32 18.96 0.16
C SER A 115 -7.53 17.96 1.01
N ALA A 116 -6.20 18.12 1.06
CA ALA A 116 -5.33 17.23 1.80
C ALA A 116 -5.43 17.49 3.31
N SER A 117 -5.82 16.47 4.07
CA SER A 117 -5.67 16.48 5.52
C SER A 117 -4.42 15.71 5.92
N GLY A 118 -3.77 16.13 7.01
CA GLY A 118 -2.62 15.39 7.56
C GLY A 118 -2.98 13.96 7.98
N PHE A 119 -4.23 13.66 8.35
CA PHE A 119 -4.67 12.30 8.63
C PHE A 119 -4.72 11.44 7.37
N SER A 120 -5.33 11.95 6.28
CA SER A 120 -5.45 11.22 5.02
C SER A 120 -4.10 10.99 4.34
N GLU A 121 -3.18 11.94 4.45
CA GLU A 121 -1.82 11.80 3.93
C GLU A 121 -1.08 10.68 4.67
N ARG A 122 -1.12 10.67 6.01
CA ARG A 122 -0.50 9.62 6.83
C ARG A 122 -1.10 8.25 6.58
N LEU A 123 -2.44 8.16 6.58
CA LEU A 123 -3.14 6.91 6.28
C LEU A 123 -2.78 6.41 4.87
N GLY A 124 -2.66 7.32 3.91
CA GLY A 124 -2.26 7.02 2.54
C GLY A 124 -0.82 6.51 2.42
N ALA A 125 0.12 7.12 3.16
CA ALA A 125 1.51 6.67 3.21
C ALA A 125 1.62 5.28 3.86
N LEU A 126 0.97 5.07 5.00
CA LEU A 126 0.95 3.77 5.68
C LEU A 126 0.31 2.69 4.81
N ALA A 127 -0.80 2.99 4.13
CA ALA A 127 -1.41 2.06 3.19
C ALA A 127 -0.50 1.77 1.99
N GLY A 128 0.18 2.78 1.42
CA GLY A 128 1.13 2.58 0.32
C GLY A 128 2.31 1.67 0.71
N ALA A 129 2.83 1.82 1.92
CA ALA A 129 3.87 0.96 2.48
C ALA A 129 3.37 -0.46 2.74
N LEU A 130 2.20 -0.59 3.37
CA LEU A 130 1.57 -1.90 3.61
C LEU A 130 1.29 -2.64 2.30
N LEU A 131 0.87 -1.95 1.24
CA LEU A 131 0.64 -2.55 -0.07
C LEU A 131 1.91 -3.15 -0.66
N ALA A 132 3.04 -2.43 -0.59
CA ALA A 132 4.33 -2.94 -1.07
C ALA A 132 4.76 -4.19 -0.29
N VAL A 133 4.63 -4.18 1.03
CA VAL A 133 4.91 -5.34 1.89
C VAL A 133 3.97 -6.51 1.57
N ALA A 134 2.68 -6.26 1.42
CA ALA A 134 1.69 -7.29 1.12
C ALA A 134 1.98 -7.97 -0.22
N LEU A 135 2.30 -7.19 -1.26
CA LEU A 135 2.64 -7.73 -2.58
C LEU A 135 3.96 -8.51 -2.55
N ALA A 136 5.00 -8.00 -1.88
CA ALA A 136 6.27 -8.73 -1.71
C ALA A 136 6.06 -10.06 -0.95
N LEU A 137 5.23 -10.03 0.10
CA LEU A 137 4.88 -11.22 0.88
C LEU A 137 4.09 -12.22 0.04
N LEU A 138 3.13 -11.77 -0.77
CA LEU A 138 2.39 -12.63 -1.71
C LEU A 138 3.33 -13.29 -2.72
N VAL A 139 4.23 -12.55 -3.36
CA VAL A 139 5.20 -13.10 -4.33
C VAL A 139 6.05 -14.19 -3.70
N TRP A 140 6.52 -13.99 -2.47
CA TRP A 140 7.28 -15.01 -1.73
C TRP A 140 6.41 -16.22 -1.34
N ARG A 141 5.22 -15.98 -0.77
CA ARG A 141 4.33 -17.05 -0.28
C ARG A 141 3.77 -17.92 -1.40
N LEU A 142 3.60 -17.36 -2.60
CA LEU A 142 3.21 -18.07 -3.81
C LEU A 142 4.37 -18.86 -4.44
N GLY A 143 5.59 -18.77 -3.90
CA GLY A 143 6.76 -19.46 -4.43
C GLY A 143 7.25 -18.92 -5.78
N LEU A 144 6.80 -17.71 -6.17
CA LEU A 144 7.17 -17.08 -7.44
C LEU A 144 8.60 -16.54 -7.42
N CYS A 145 9.08 -16.18 -6.23
CA CYS A 145 10.44 -15.71 -6.03
C CYS A 145 10.98 -16.08 -4.65
N GLY A 146 12.31 -16.00 -4.48
CA GLY A 146 12.97 -16.27 -3.21
C GLY A 146 12.67 -15.21 -2.14
N ILE A 147 13.00 -15.52 -0.89
CA ILE A 147 12.73 -14.66 0.28
C ILE A 147 13.34 -13.25 0.16
N TRP A 148 14.38 -13.08 -0.65
CA TRP A 148 15.02 -11.78 -0.88
C TRP A 148 14.06 -10.71 -1.41
N VAL A 149 12.95 -11.08 -2.07
CA VAL A 149 11.92 -10.13 -2.53
C VAL A 149 11.30 -9.33 -1.38
N MET A 150 11.33 -9.88 -0.16
CA MET A 150 10.87 -9.18 1.05
C MET A 150 11.67 -7.91 1.31
N ALA A 151 12.90 -7.80 0.81
CA ALA A 151 13.68 -6.57 0.88
C ALA A 151 12.96 -5.39 0.21
N ALA A 152 12.28 -5.60 -0.93
CA ALA A 152 11.52 -4.53 -1.59
C ALA A 152 10.43 -3.96 -0.66
N GLY A 153 9.67 -4.84 -0.01
CA GLY A 153 8.65 -4.45 0.96
C GLY A 153 9.24 -3.77 2.20
N ALA A 154 10.33 -4.32 2.75
CA ALA A 154 11.01 -3.77 3.92
C ALA A 154 11.58 -2.37 3.67
N PHE A 155 12.24 -2.15 2.53
CA PHE A 155 12.78 -0.84 2.17
C PHE A 155 11.68 0.18 1.88
N ALA A 156 10.61 -0.21 1.18
CA ALA A 156 9.46 0.69 0.97
C ALA A 156 8.78 1.08 2.29
N PHE A 157 8.70 0.15 3.25
CA PHE A 157 8.17 0.45 4.58
C PHE A 157 9.11 1.36 5.39
N ALA A 158 10.41 1.07 5.38
CA ALA A 158 11.41 1.90 6.05
C ALA A 158 11.42 3.32 5.50
N ASP A 159 11.31 3.48 4.19
CA ASP A 159 11.23 4.77 3.54
C ASP A 159 9.98 5.56 3.98
N ALA A 160 8.81 4.92 3.98
CA ALA A 160 7.59 5.54 4.48
C ALA A 160 7.69 5.94 5.97
N ALA A 161 8.35 5.12 6.79
CA ALA A 161 8.58 5.41 8.21
C ALA A 161 9.51 6.62 8.40
N VAL A 162 10.60 6.71 7.63
CA VAL A 162 11.50 7.86 7.62
C VAL A 162 10.77 9.13 7.17
N GLN A 163 9.97 9.04 6.12
CA GLN A 163 9.20 10.19 5.62
C GLN A 163 8.14 10.65 6.62
N ALA A 164 7.50 9.75 7.35
CA ALA A 164 6.50 10.10 8.37
C ALA A 164 7.07 10.96 9.51
N GLY A 165 8.39 10.93 9.73
CA GLY A 165 9.08 11.79 10.69
C GLY A 165 9.35 13.22 10.20
N ARG A 166 9.24 13.51 8.90
CA ARG A 166 9.61 14.82 8.31
C ARG A 166 8.41 15.77 8.25
N ARG A 167 8.63 17.03 8.67
CA ARG A 167 7.56 18.05 8.82
C ARG A 167 7.06 18.67 7.51
N ILE A 168 7.80 18.55 6.41
CA ILE A 168 7.41 19.11 5.11
C ILE A 168 7.47 17.98 4.08
N GLN A 169 6.29 17.48 3.71
CA GLN A 169 6.15 16.31 2.85
C GLN A 169 5.72 16.74 1.45
N ARG A 170 6.65 17.33 0.69
CA ARG A 170 6.43 17.56 -0.74
C ARG A 170 7.05 16.38 -1.48
N SER A 171 6.26 15.35 -1.75
CA SER A 171 6.73 14.24 -2.56
C SER A 171 6.93 14.69 -4.00
N ASP A 172 8.17 14.61 -4.47
CA ASP A 172 8.53 14.91 -5.84
C ASP A 172 7.83 13.94 -6.80
N ALA A 173 7.54 14.39 -8.02
CA ALA A 173 6.91 13.56 -9.04
C ALA A 173 7.69 12.26 -9.32
N TRP A 174 9.03 12.33 -9.22
CA TRP A 174 9.92 11.19 -9.30
C TRP A 174 9.65 10.14 -8.20
N GLN A 175 9.53 10.57 -6.94
CA GLN A 175 9.26 9.65 -5.82
C GLN A 175 7.95 8.92 -6.05
N VAL A 176 6.91 9.66 -6.48
CA VAL A 176 5.61 9.08 -6.84
C VAL A 176 5.74 8.05 -7.98
N GLY A 177 6.52 8.35 -9.01
CA GLY A 177 6.79 7.40 -10.09
C GLY A 177 7.46 6.12 -9.61
N ALA A 178 8.51 6.24 -8.79
CA ALA A 178 9.26 5.09 -8.26
C ALA A 178 8.39 4.20 -7.35
N ASP A 179 7.61 4.83 -6.48
CA ASP A 179 6.69 4.14 -5.57
C ASP A 179 5.58 3.38 -6.30
N PHE A 180 5.05 3.98 -7.38
CA PHE A 180 4.12 3.30 -8.28
C PHE A 180 4.79 2.12 -8.98
N LEU A 181 6.00 2.32 -9.52
CA LEU A 181 6.77 1.29 -10.22
C LEU A 181 7.03 0.06 -9.34
N ILE A 182 7.44 0.25 -8.09
CA ILE A 182 7.68 -0.85 -7.14
C ILE A 182 6.43 -1.71 -6.98
N ARG A 183 5.28 -1.08 -6.71
CA ARG A 183 4.01 -1.77 -6.47
C ARG A 183 3.46 -2.42 -7.74
N ALA A 184 3.57 -1.73 -8.87
CA ALA A 184 3.15 -2.27 -10.17
C ALA A 184 3.99 -3.47 -10.58
N ALA A 185 5.32 -3.40 -10.43
CA ALA A 185 6.22 -4.51 -10.75
C ALA A 185 5.91 -5.75 -9.89
N LEU A 186 5.69 -5.57 -8.59
CA LEU A 186 5.29 -6.68 -7.70
C LEU A 186 3.90 -7.23 -8.03
N ALA A 187 2.93 -6.37 -8.40
CA ALA A 187 1.60 -6.82 -8.80
C ALA A 187 1.62 -7.60 -10.13
N VAL A 188 2.37 -7.13 -11.13
CA VAL A 188 2.55 -7.83 -12.41
C VAL A 188 3.26 -9.16 -12.21
N ALA A 189 4.21 -9.25 -11.28
CA ALA A 189 4.90 -10.49 -10.96
C ALA A 189 3.95 -11.61 -10.47
N ILE A 190 2.76 -11.29 -9.96
CA ILE A 190 1.74 -12.25 -9.50
C ILE A 190 0.90 -12.80 -10.67
N ILE A 191 0.92 -12.15 -11.83
CA ILE A 191 0.12 -12.58 -12.99
C ILE A 191 0.59 -13.98 -13.43
N PRO A 192 -0.30 -14.98 -13.51
CA PRO A 192 0.07 -16.37 -13.77
C PRO A 192 0.69 -16.58 -15.16
N ALA A 193 0.36 -15.72 -16.13
CA ALA A 193 0.94 -15.74 -17.47
C ALA A 193 2.37 -15.17 -17.55
N THR A 194 2.93 -14.68 -16.45
CA THR A 194 4.26 -14.04 -16.43
C THR A 194 5.36 -15.10 -16.41
N PRO A 195 6.30 -15.11 -17.37
CA PRO A 195 7.36 -16.12 -17.40
C PRO A 195 8.30 -15.95 -16.19
N PRO A 196 8.93 -17.03 -15.68
CA PRO A 196 9.77 -16.98 -14.47
C PRO A 196 10.93 -15.97 -14.53
N LEU A 197 11.52 -15.79 -15.72
CA LEU A 197 12.56 -14.78 -15.96
C LEU A 197 12.03 -13.35 -15.80
N ALA A 198 10.79 -13.09 -16.24
CA ALA A 198 10.16 -11.79 -16.08
C ALA A 198 9.77 -11.53 -14.62
N VAL A 199 9.28 -12.54 -13.89
CA VAL A 199 9.02 -12.43 -12.44
C VAL A 199 10.29 -12.03 -11.69
N THR A 200 11.41 -12.69 -12.00
CA THR A 200 12.71 -12.37 -11.39
C THR A 200 13.18 -10.97 -11.77
N GLY A 201 13.06 -10.58 -13.04
CA GLY A 201 13.40 -9.23 -13.49
C GLY A 201 12.58 -8.13 -12.81
N LEU A 202 11.27 -8.32 -12.69
CA LEU A 202 10.35 -7.37 -12.05
C LEU A 202 10.61 -7.24 -10.55
N THR A 203 10.89 -8.34 -9.85
CA THR A 203 11.20 -8.34 -8.42
C THR A 203 12.56 -7.72 -8.12
N VAL A 204 13.57 -7.95 -8.97
CA VAL A 204 14.87 -7.26 -8.90
C VAL A 204 14.68 -5.76 -9.12
N LEU A 205 13.92 -5.37 -10.15
CA LEU A 205 13.61 -3.98 -10.44
C LEU A 205 12.93 -3.29 -9.24
N ALA A 206 11.88 -3.92 -8.69
CA ALA A 206 11.17 -3.40 -7.52
C ALA A 206 12.10 -3.23 -6.31
N THR A 207 12.96 -4.22 -6.05
CA THR A 207 13.92 -4.18 -4.93
C THR A 207 14.95 -3.08 -5.13
N ALA A 208 15.54 -2.98 -6.32
CA ALA A 208 16.52 -1.95 -6.65
C ALA A 208 15.91 -0.54 -6.57
N SER A 209 14.67 -0.36 -7.06
CA SER A 209 13.94 0.91 -6.94
C SER A 209 13.67 1.27 -5.47
N ALA A 210 13.27 0.31 -4.64
CA ALA A 210 13.01 0.55 -3.22
C ALA A 210 14.31 0.95 -2.46
N ILE A 211 15.42 0.28 -2.75
CA ILE A 211 16.74 0.63 -2.20
C ILE A 211 17.16 2.02 -2.66
N GLY A 212 17.01 2.32 -3.95
CA GLY A 212 17.35 3.63 -4.52
C GLY A 212 16.52 4.76 -3.91
N LEU A 213 15.22 4.54 -3.70
CA LEU A 213 14.32 5.47 -3.04
C LEU A 213 14.78 5.76 -1.60
N MET A 214 15.02 4.71 -0.81
CA MET A 214 15.49 4.82 0.57
C MET A 214 16.86 5.51 0.66
N GLY A 215 17.79 5.18 -0.25
CA GLY A 215 19.10 5.83 -0.31
C GLY A 215 18.99 7.32 -0.64
N HIS A 216 18.06 7.69 -1.52
CA HIS A 216 17.79 9.07 -1.87
C HIS A 216 17.19 9.85 -0.69
N THR A 217 16.19 9.28 0.01
CA THR A 217 15.54 9.93 1.15
C THR A 217 16.51 10.12 2.31
N LEU A 218 17.37 9.15 2.60
CA LEU A 218 18.42 9.29 3.63
C LEU A 218 19.42 10.40 3.30
N ARG A 219 19.93 10.47 2.07
CA ARG A 219 20.91 11.50 1.65
C ARG A 219 20.37 12.92 1.79
N HIS A 220 19.18 13.18 1.26
CA HIS A 220 18.58 14.52 1.31
C HIS A 220 17.92 14.84 2.67
N GLY A 221 17.89 13.87 3.59
CA GLY A 221 17.45 14.11 4.96
C GLY A 221 18.48 14.83 5.81
N ALA A 222 19.74 14.42 5.66
CA ALA A 222 20.84 14.94 6.48
C ALA A 222 21.06 16.45 6.31
N ASP A 223 20.77 16.99 5.12
CA ASP A 223 20.98 18.41 4.82
C ASP A 223 19.95 19.34 5.49
N LEU A 224 18.78 18.83 5.89
CA LEU A 224 17.72 19.64 6.51
C LEU A 224 17.85 19.79 8.02
N ASP A 225 18.59 18.90 8.68
CA ASP A 225 18.84 18.96 10.13
C ASP A 225 20.09 19.80 10.47
N ALA A 226 20.82 20.28 9.45
CA ALA A 226 22.04 21.09 9.59
C ALA A 226 21.77 22.62 9.58
N VAL A 227 20.50 23.05 9.51
CA VAL A 227 20.06 24.45 9.47
C VAL A 227 19.13 24.74 10.64
#